data_AF-A0AA97AWA2-F1
#
_entry.id   AF-A0AA97AWA2-F1
#
_cell.length_a   1.000
_cell.length_b   1.000
_cell.length_c   1.000
_cell.angle_alpha   90.00
_cell.angle_beta   90.00
_cell.angle_gamma   90.00
#
_symmetry.space_group_name_H-M   'P 1'
#
loop_
_entity.id
_entity.type
_entity.pdbx_description
1 polymer ?
#
loop_
_entity_poly.entity_id
_entity_poly.type
_entity_poly.pdbx_seq_one_letter_code
_entity_poly.pdbx_strand_id
1 'polypeptide(L)'
;MGHHIEAIVAKGDIDAELLRKFELPCVNHEGFSIVGLNAGHSDHWAEKLLISNESNGKIVLNCPVTHYFAKELGLKRYAIIFTDYFGGIGKQYAAVYSDSKVVMEETEGGINQALRNIGVFKKRDLDEFDTICLGRYRSFDEHFAQYF
;
A
#
# COMPACT_ATOMS: atom_id res chain seq x y z
N MET A 1 -20.17 1.59 -5.99
CA MET A 1 -19.47 1.92 -4.73
C MET A 1 -18.00 2.10 -5.08
N GLY A 2 -17.51 3.33 -5.13
CA GLY A 2 -16.13 3.62 -5.58
C GLY A 2 -15.10 3.49 -4.45
N HIS A 3 -13.84 3.25 -4.79
CA HIS A 3 -12.72 3.31 -3.85
C HIS A 3 -11.48 3.88 -4.55
N HIS A 4 -10.68 4.58 -3.78
CA HIS A 4 -9.36 5.06 -4.16
C HIS A 4 -8.40 4.65 -3.04
N ILE A 5 -7.68 3.54 -3.22
CA ILE A 5 -6.82 2.99 -2.17
C ILE A 5 -5.39 2.97 -2.69
N GLU A 6 -4.51 3.68 -2.00
CA GLU A 6 -3.07 3.57 -2.16
C GLU A 6 -2.48 3.07 -0.84
N ALA A 7 -1.77 1.94 -0.86
CA ALA A 7 -1.30 1.33 0.38
C ALA A 7 -0.10 0.40 0.18
N ILE A 8 0.67 0.24 1.27
CA ILE A 8 1.59 -0.88 1.47
C ILE A 8 0.85 -1.97 2.25
N VAL A 9 0.91 -3.22 1.78
CA VAL A 9 0.38 -4.38 2.50
C VAL A 9 1.51 -5.34 2.84
N ALA A 10 1.61 -5.71 4.11
CA ALA A 10 2.63 -6.64 4.59
C ALA A 10 2.08 -7.61 5.64
N LYS A 11 2.72 -8.76 5.77
CA LYS A 11 2.35 -9.77 6.76
C LYS A 11 2.97 -9.45 8.12
N GLY A 12 2.18 -9.62 9.19
CA GLY A 12 2.56 -9.34 10.56
C GLY A 12 2.21 -7.91 10.98
N ASP A 13 2.45 -7.61 12.25
CA ASP A 13 2.25 -6.28 12.82
C ASP A 13 3.47 -5.39 12.60
N ILE A 14 3.22 -4.09 12.49
CA ILE A 14 4.24 -3.05 12.35
C ILE A 14 4.37 -2.30 13.68
N ASP A 15 5.59 -1.92 14.04
CA ASP A 15 5.86 -1.12 15.24
C ASP A 15 5.12 0.23 15.19
N ALA A 16 4.27 0.45 16.19
CA ALA A 16 3.43 1.63 16.30
C ALA A 16 4.23 2.94 16.49
N GLU A 17 5.43 2.89 17.09
CA GLU A 17 6.31 4.06 17.19
C GLU A 17 6.86 4.47 15.83
N LEU A 18 7.18 3.49 14.97
CA LEU A 18 7.66 3.77 13.62
C LEU A 18 6.52 4.32 12.74
N LEU A 19 5.31 3.79 12.85
CA LEU A 19 4.13 4.33 12.19
C LEU A 19 3.87 5.78 12.63
N ARG A 20 3.96 6.08 13.94
CA ARG A 20 3.83 7.45 14.47
C ARG A 20 4.94 8.37 13.96
N LYS A 21 6.19 7.91 13.94
CA LYS A 21 7.35 8.68 13.46
C LYS A 21 7.11 9.22 12.06
N PHE A 22 6.51 8.42 11.18
CA PHE A 22 6.22 8.80 9.80
C PHE A 22 4.78 9.25 9.57
N GLU A 23 3.96 9.33 10.63
CA GLU A 23 2.55 9.75 10.56
C GLU A 23 1.74 8.93 9.54
N LEU A 24 2.01 7.61 9.49
CA LEU A 24 1.37 6.68 8.56
C LEU A 24 0.16 6.00 9.22
N PRO A 25 -1.06 6.11 8.66
CA PRO A 25 -2.20 5.34 9.13
C PRO A 25 -1.98 3.86 8.81
N CYS A 26 -2.31 2.99 9.76
CA CYS A 26 -2.22 1.54 9.58
C CYS A 26 -3.43 0.85 10.19
N VAL A 27 -3.94 -0.14 9.48
CA VAL A 27 -4.99 -1.04 9.95
C VAL A 27 -4.53 -2.48 9.83
N ASN A 28 -4.87 -3.30 10.83
CA ASN A 28 -4.48 -4.72 10.86
C ASN A 28 -5.70 -5.60 10.64
N HIS A 29 -5.62 -6.50 9.67
CA HIS A 29 -6.66 -7.48 9.35
C HIS A 29 -6.03 -8.84 9.04
N GLU A 30 -6.53 -9.90 9.67
CA GLU A 30 -6.12 -11.29 9.38
C GLU A 30 -4.60 -11.54 9.44
N GLY A 31 -3.88 -10.81 10.30
CA GLY A 31 -2.43 -10.90 10.43
C GLY A 31 -1.64 -10.16 9.34
N PHE A 32 -2.28 -9.19 8.68
CA PHE A 32 -1.65 -8.29 7.72
C PHE A 32 -1.85 -6.83 8.14
N SER A 33 -0.79 -6.04 8.04
CA SER A 33 -0.84 -4.59 8.15
C SER A 33 -1.07 -3.97 6.78
N ILE A 34 -2.02 -3.04 6.72
CA ILE A 34 -2.34 -2.22 5.56
C ILE A 34 -2.02 -0.78 5.94
N VAL A 35 -0.94 -0.25 5.37
CA VAL A 35 -0.45 1.10 5.63
C VAL A 35 -0.93 2.00 4.50
N GLY A 36 -1.76 2.99 4.83
CA GLY A 36 -2.25 3.96 3.85
C GLY A 36 -1.12 4.84 3.33
N LEU A 37 -1.19 5.21 2.06
CA LEU A 37 -0.29 6.14 1.39
C LEU A 37 -1.09 7.30 0.80
N ASN A 38 -0.41 8.43 0.61
CA ASN A 38 -0.98 9.60 -0.06
C ASN A 38 0.13 10.44 -0.71
N ALA A 39 -0.18 11.12 -1.81
CA ALA A 39 0.79 11.95 -2.54
C ALA A 39 1.31 13.13 -1.72
N GLY A 40 0.46 13.94 -1.09
CA GLY A 40 0.90 15.11 -0.32
C GLY A 40 1.75 14.73 0.90
N HIS A 41 1.41 13.62 1.56
CA HIS A 41 2.25 13.04 2.62
C HIS A 41 3.61 12.57 2.08
N SER A 42 3.61 11.89 0.93
CA SER A 42 4.84 11.39 0.30
C SER A 42 5.76 12.54 -0.12
N ASP A 43 5.21 13.62 -0.67
CA ASP A 43 5.92 14.83 -1.06
C ASP A 43 6.61 15.49 0.14
N HIS A 44 5.87 15.69 1.24
CA HIS A 44 6.40 16.25 2.47
C HIS A 44 7.58 15.44 3.01
N TRP A 45 7.42 14.11 3.10
CA TRP A 45 8.47 13.25 3.65
C TRP A 45 9.65 13.07 2.70
N ALA A 46 9.43 13.09 1.39
CA ALA A 46 10.50 13.08 0.40
C ALA A 46 11.40 14.32 0.55
N GLU A 47 10.82 15.52 0.71
CA GLU A 47 11.57 16.74 1.00
C GLU A 47 12.34 16.64 2.32
N LYS A 48 11.64 16.24 3.40
CA LYS A 48 12.23 16.14 4.74
C LYS A 48 13.38 15.14 4.84
N LEU A 49 13.32 14.06 4.05
CA LEU A 49 14.33 13.00 4.03
C LEU A 49 15.40 13.21 2.93
N LEU A 50 15.24 14.24 2.09
CA LEU A 50 16.09 14.50 0.92
C LEU A 50 16.17 13.28 -0.02
N ILE A 51 15.03 12.68 -0.31
CA ILE A 51 14.87 11.56 -1.25
C ILE A 51 13.82 11.89 -2.32
N SER A 52 13.84 11.19 -3.44
CA SER A 52 12.86 11.40 -4.52
C SER A 52 11.51 10.74 -4.19
N ASN A 53 10.42 11.39 -4.58
CA ASN A 53 9.05 10.87 -4.63
C ASN A 53 8.61 10.51 -6.05
N GLU A 54 9.50 10.61 -7.05
CA GLU A 54 9.15 10.36 -8.44
C GLU A 54 8.99 8.86 -8.71
N SER A 55 7.90 8.50 -9.40
CA SER A 55 7.68 7.18 -9.96
C SER A 55 7.75 7.23 -11.48
N ASN A 56 8.40 6.24 -12.07
CA ASN A 56 8.38 6.00 -13.53
C ASN A 56 7.35 4.94 -13.93
N GLY A 57 6.57 4.44 -12.97
CA GLY A 57 5.60 3.37 -13.13
C GLY A 57 4.16 3.85 -13.37
N LYS A 58 3.25 2.87 -13.39
CA LYS A 58 1.80 3.02 -13.37
C LYS A 58 1.27 3.31 -11.97
N ILE A 59 1.99 2.92 -10.93
CA ILE A 59 1.64 3.25 -9.54
C ILE A 59 2.46 4.48 -9.14
N VAL A 60 1.78 5.61 -8.93
CA VAL A 60 2.43 6.88 -8.60
C VAL A 60 3.19 6.78 -7.29
N LEU A 61 2.58 6.18 -6.26
CA LEU A 61 3.22 6.00 -4.96
C LEU A 61 4.14 4.77 -4.88
N ASN A 62 4.45 4.13 -6.01
CA ASN A 62 5.54 3.17 -6.09
C ASN A 62 6.86 3.89 -6.41
N CYS A 63 7.34 4.64 -5.43
CA CYS A 63 8.46 5.56 -5.56
C CYS A 63 9.48 5.38 -4.41
N PRO A 64 10.66 6.03 -4.47
CA PRO A 64 11.73 5.80 -3.50
C PRO A 64 11.34 6.08 -2.04
N VAL A 65 10.51 7.10 -1.77
CA VAL A 65 10.01 7.39 -0.41
C VAL A 65 9.15 6.26 0.15
N THR A 66 8.28 5.65 -0.66
CA THR A 66 7.48 4.48 -0.25
C THR A 66 8.36 3.28 0.09
N HIS A 67 9.40 3.02 -0.72
CA HIS A 67 10.38 1.96 -0.42
C HIS A 67 11.21 2.28 0.82
N TYR A 68 11.49 3.55 1.08
CA TYR A 68 12.15 3.99 2.32
C TYR A 68 11.27 3.70 3.53
N PHE A 69 9.97 4.04 3.49
CA PHE A 69 9.03 3.67 4.54
C PHE A 69 9.00 2.16 4.76
N ALA A 70 8.86 1.36 3.71
CA ALA A 70 8.85 -0.10 3.84
C ALA A 70 10.12 -0.63 4.53
N LYS A 71 11.30 -0.07 4.19
CA LYS A 71 12.56 -0.44 4.83
C LYS A 71 12.59 -0.05 6.32
N GLU A 72 12.23 1.18 6.65
CA GLU A 72 12.24 1.69 8.02
C GLU A 72 11.24 0.94 8.91
N LEU A 73 10.06 0.59 8.37
CA LEU A 73 9.05 -0.24 9.03
C LEU A 73 9.46 -1.71 9.14
N GLY A 74 10.65 -2.11 8.64
CA GLY A 74 11.17 -3.47 8.74
C GLY A 74 10.50 -4.48 7.79
N LEU A 75 9.81 -4.00 6.75
CA LEU A 75 9.05 -4.84 5.83
C LEU A 75 9.99 -5.55 4.84
N LYS A 76 10.26 -6.83 5.10
CA LYS A 76 11.06 -7.65 4.17
C LYS A 76 10.31 -8.02 2.91
N ARG A 77 9.00 -8.27 3.01
CA ARG A 77 8.15 -8.60 1.86
C ARG A 77 6.83 -7.86 1.98
N TYR A 78 6.46 -7.12 0.94
CA TYR A 78 5.27 -6.29 0.92
C TYR A 78 4.75 -6.12 -0.50
N ALA A 79 3.46 -5.82 -0.60
CA ALA A 79 2.81 -5.38 -1.82
C ALA A 79 2.58 -3.88 -1.76
N ILE A 80 2.73 -3.19 -2.88
CA ILE A 80 2.19 -1.84 -3.07
C ILE A 80 0.96 -1.99 -3.95
N ILE A 81 -0.17 -1.46 -3.51
CA ILE A 81 -1.44 -1.56 -4.21
C ILE A 81 -1.99 -0.18 -4.54
N PHE A 82 -2.68 -0.10 -5.67
CA PHE A 82 -3.42 1.07 -6.13
C PHE A 82 -4.78 0.60 -6.63
N THR A 83 -5.84 1.25 -6.18
CA THR A 83 -7.17 1.18 -6.79
C THR A 83 -7.68 2.58 -7.09
N ASP A 84 -8.34 2.72 -8.22
CA ASP A 84 -9.15 3.87 -8.57
C ASP A 84 -10.39 3.37 -9.30
N TYR A 85 -11.45 3.10 -8.55
CA TYR A 85 -12.73 2.62 -9.05
C TYR A 85 -13.84 3.61 -8.77
N PHE A 86 -14.62 3.92 -9.81
CA PHE A 86 -15.84 4.69 -9.72
C PHE A 86 -16.94 4.04 -10.57
N GLY A 87 -18.08 3.71 -9.96
CA GLY A 87 -19.22 3.16 -10.72
C GLY A 87 -18.98 1.80 -11.40
N GLY A 88 -18.00 1.02 -10.97
CA GLY A 88 -17.64 -0.27 -11.59
C GLY A 88 -16.64 -0.15 -12.74
N ILE A 89 -16.19 1.06 -13.04
CA ILE A 89 -15.13 1.36 -14.00
C ILE A 89 -13.93 1.88 -13.21
N GLY A 90 -12.74 1.39 -13.52
CA GLY A 90 -11.57 1.77 -12.76
C GLY A 90 -10.31 1.04 -13.17
N LYS A 91 -9.21 1.48 -12.59
CA LYS A 91 -7.91 0.82 -12.71
C LYS A 91 -7.47 0.32 -11.36
N GLN A 92 -6.74 -0.77 -11.37
CA GLN A 92 -6.05 -1.28 -10.21
C GLN A 92 -4.70 -1.82 -10.64
N TYR A 93 -3.71 -1.59 -9.81
CA TYR A 93 -2.36 -2.05 -10.04
C TYR A 93 -1.79 -2.58 -8.73
N ALA A 94 -0.88 -3.53 -8.84
CA ALA A 94 -0.07 -3.96 -7.72
C ALA A 94 1.33 -4.38 -8.16
N ALA A 95 2.29 -4.20 -7.26
CA ALA A 95 3.64 -4.73 -7.36
C ALA A 95 4.04 -5.38 -6.04
N VAL A 96 5.01 -6.30 -6.08
CA VAL A 96 5.51 -7.00 -4.88
C VAL A 96 7.01 -6.91 -4.81
N TYR A 97 7.50 -6.63 -3.60
CA TYR A 97 8.91 -6.51 -3.30
C TYR A 97 9.30 -7.48 -2.19
N SER A 98 10.53 -8.01 -2.27
CA SER A 98 11.16 -8.79 -1.21
C SER A 98 12.62 -8.40 -1.09
N ASP A 99 13.05 -7.96 0.09
CA ASP A 99 14.42 -7.49 0.38
C ASP A 99 14.92 -6.48 -0.67
N SER A 100 14.07 -5.48 -0.96
CA SER A 100 14.28 -4.43 -1.97
C SER A 100 14.42 -4.91 -3.42
N LYS A 101 14.08 -6.18 -3.72
CA LYS A 101 14.01 -6.71 -5.09
C LYS A 101 12.58 -6.84 -5.54
N VAL A 102 12.34 -6.61 -6.83
CA VAL A 102 11.05 -6.86 -7.45
C VAL A 102 10.81 -8.37 -7.50
N VAL A 103 9.67 -8.80 -6.96
CA VAL A 103 9.16 -10.18 -7.05
C VAL A 103 8.01 -10.25 -8.06
N MET A 104 7.23 -9.16 -8.16
CA MET A 104 6.16 -8.99 -9.13
C MET A 104 6.20 -7.55 -9.62
N GLU A 105 6.40 -7.38 -10.92
CA GLU A 105 6.30 -6.08 -11.59
C GLU A 105 4.89 -5.50 -11.47
N GLU A 106 4.77 -4.19 -11.65
CA GLU A 106 3.47 -3.52 -11.67
C GLU A 106 2.53 -4.16 -12.69
N THR A 107 1.43 -4.71 -12.18
CA THR A 107 0.49 -5.50 -12.98
C THR A 107 -0.92 -4.95 -12.82
N GLU A 108 -1.55 -4.60 -13.94
CA GLU A 108 -2.96 -4.20 -13.97
C GLU A 108 -3.86 -5.37 -13.55
N GLY A 109 -4.81 -5.14 -12.65
CA GLY A 109 -5.63 -6.22 -12.09
C GLY A 109 -4.87 -7.15 -11.13
N GLY A 110 -3.61 -6.84 -10.82
CA GLY A 110 -2.69 -7.73 -10.12
C GLY A 110 -2.87 -7.85 -8.60
N ILE A 111 -3.84 -7.16 -7.98
CA ILE A 111 -3.92 -7.07 -6.51
C ILE A 111 -4.03 -8.46 -5.86
N ASN A 112 -4.98 -9.29 -6.27
CA ASN A 112 -5.14 -10.64 -5.71
C ASN A 112 -3.88 -11.51 -5.91
N GLN A 113 -3.16 -11.34 -7.03
CA GLN A 113 -1.88 -12.01 -7.26
C GLN A 113 -0.79 -11.49 -6.30
N ALA A 114 -0.72 -10.18 -6.08
CA ALA A 114 0.24 -9.56 -5.16
C ALA A 114 -0.01 -10.00 -3.71
N LEU A 115 -1.29 -10.04 -3.29
CA LEU A 115 -1.70 -10.50 -1.98
C LEU A 115 -1.34 -11.98 -1.74
N ARG A 116 -1.53 -12.86 -2.73
CA ARG A 116 -1.03 -14.24 -2.66
C ARG A 116 0.49 -14.32 -2.48
N ASN A 117 1.25 -13.49 -3.17
CA ASN A 117 2.72 -13.49 -3.08
C ASN A 117 3.22 -13.10 -1.67
N ILE A 118 2.49 -12.25 -0.95
CA ILE A 118 2.81 -11.90 0.45
C ILE A 118 2.18 -12.87 1.47
N GLY A 119 1.44 -13.88 1.01
CA GLY A 119 0.93 -14.98 1.82
C GLY A 119 -0.50 -14.83 2.29
N VAL A 120 -1.31 -13.96 1.66
CA VAL A 120 -2.77 -13.96 1.87
C VAL A 120 -3.36 -15.20 1.20
N PHE A 121 -4.14 -15.96 1.97
CA PHE A 121 -4.88 -17.09 1.45
C PHE A 121 -6.35 -16.74 1.42
N LYS A 122 -6.98 -16.89 0.25
CA LYS A 122 -8.42 -16.71 0.12
C LYS A 122 -9.19 -17.55 1.14
N LYS A 123 -10.20 -16.96 1.77
CA LYS A 123 -11.20 -17.69 2.57
C LYS A 123 -12.29 -18.25 1.65
N ARG A 124 -13.11 -19.15 2.20
CA ARG A 124 -14.24 -19.72 1.46
C ARG A 124 -15.14 -18.59 0.95
N ASP A 125 -15.47 -18.62 -0.34
CA ASP A 125 -16.34 -17.68 -1.04
C ASP A 125 -15.83 -16.22 -1.09
N LEU A 126 -14.57 -15.96 -0.70
CA LEU A 126 -13.91 -14.64 -0.77
C LEU A 126 -12.65 -14.73 -1.66
N ASP A 127 -12.23 -13.62 -2.25
CA ASP A 127 -10.88 -13.50 -2.83
C ASP A 127 -9.87 -12.99 -1.79
N GLU A 128 -8.60 -12.81 -2.17
CA GLU A 128 -7.57 -12.33 -1.26
C GLU A 128 -7.82 -10.89 -0.79
N PHE A 129 -8.34 -10.03 -1.67
CA PHE A 129 -8.69 -8.64 -1.37
C PHE A 129 -9.76 -8.55 -0.28
N ASP A 130 -10.84 -9.32 -0.43
CA ASP A 130 -11.92 -9.40 0.53
C ASP A 130 -11.48 -10.10 1.83
N THR A 131 -10.57 -11.07 1.74
CA THR A 131 -10.07 -11.78 2.92
C THR A 131 -9.43 -10.84 3.93
N ILE A 132 -8.64 -9.85 3.49
CA ILE A 132 -8.02 -8.85 4.37
C ILE A 132 -8.86 -7.57 4.51
N CYS A 133 -10.15 -7.64 4.18
CA CYS A 133 -11.14 -6.57 4.34
C CYS A 133 -10.82 -5.27 3.59
N LEU A 134 -10.00 -5.30 2.52
CA LEU A 134 -9.66 -4.09 1.77
C LEU A 134 -10.89 -3.40 1.17
N GLY A 135 -11.91 -4.17 0.77
CA GLY A 135 -13.17 -3.63 0.22
C GLY A 135 -14.00 -2.77 1.19
N ARG A 136 -13.66 -2.77 2.48
CA ARG A 136 -14.30 -1.89 3.49
C ARG A 136 -13.76 -0.47 3.46
N TYR A 137 -12.57 -0.26 2.91
CA TYR A 137 -11.94 1.04 2.84
C TYR A 137 -12.31 1.75 1.54
N ARG A 138 -12.63 3.04 1.65
CA ARG A 138 -12.93 3.89 0.50
C ARG A 138 -11.70 4.65 0.05
N SER A 139 -10.98 5.24 1.01
CA SER A 139 -9.72 5.95 0.84
C SER A 139 -9.05 6.08 2.21
N PHE A 140 -7.76 6.43 2.21
CA PHE A 140 -7.03 6.86 3.39
C PHE A 140 -6.87 8.39 3.47
N ASP A 141 -7.39 9.16 2.51
CA ASP A 141 -7.14 10.61 2.37
C ASP A 141 -7.48 11.43 3.63
N GLU A 142 -8.55 11.07 4.35
CA GLU A 142 -8.93 11.76 5.59
C GLU A 142 -7.84 11.72 6.65
N HIS A 143 -6.99 10.69 6.66
CA HIS A 143 -5.86 10.58 7.57
C HIS A 143 -4.71 11.55 7.23
N PHE A 144 -4.71 12.11 6.02
CA PHE A 144 -3.64 12.96 5.49
C PHE A 144 -4.07 14.42 5.29
N ALA A 145 -5.23 14.83 5.82
CA ALA A 145 -5.79 16.17 5.63
C ALA A 145 -4.84 17.33 5.99
N GLN A 146 -3.86 17.12 6.88
CA GLN A 146 -2.87 18.11 7.29
C GLN A 146 -1.75 18.38 6.26
N TYR A 147 -1.67 17.57 5.21
CA TYR A 147 -0.67 17.68 4.14
C TYR A 147 -1.19 18.41 2.89
N PHE A 148 -2.37 19.03 3.00
CA PHE A 148 -3.03 19.81 1.94
C PHE A 148 -3.21 21.27 2.35
#